data_AF-A0A418FVS2-F1
#
_entry.id   AF-A0A418FVS2-F1
#
_cell.length_a   1.000
_cell.length_b   1.000
_cell.length_c   1.000
_cell.angle_alpha   90.00
_cell.angle_beta   90.00
_cell.angle_gamma   90.00
#
_symmetry.space_group_name_H-M   'P 1'
#
loop_
_entity.id
_entity.type
_entity.pdbx_description
1 polymer ?
#
loop_
_entity_poly.entity_id
_entity_poly.type
_entity_poly.pdbx_seq_one_letter_code
_entity_poly.pdbx_strand_id
1 'polypeptide(L)'
;MSLLPSSVQPSVGTPLDGLRPLAYSLWKMDVLSQATSRDLAEFYSAPHYVPQGNRIDALNISKMYLELDQVEHSELYVVGPTLSETDRDACLAEIKAHTTAIKGEVITRETTKQFANQRFAAHTILISAISTNLRRLFQATTCR
;
A
#
# COMPACT_ATOMS: atom_id res chain seq x y z
N MET A 1 -39.12 16.81 -13.28
CA MET A 1 -38.82 15.91 -12.15
C MET A 1 -37.79 14.90 -12.62
N SER A 2 -36.50 15.24 -12.49
CA SER A 2 -35.40 14.36 -12.90
C SER A 2 -34.91 13.60 -11.68
N LEU A 3 -35.00 12.27 -11.70
CA LEU A 3 -34.45 11.39 -10.68
C LEU A 3 -33.01 11.05 -11.06
N LEU A 4 -32.06 11.56 -10.26
CA LEU A 4 -30.65 11.15 -10.29
C LEU A 4 -30.52 9.66 -9.95
N PRO A 5 -29.65 8.89 -10.62
CA PRO A 5 -29.30 7.55 -10.17
C PRO A 5 -28.33 7.64 -8.99
N SER A 6 -28.71 6.90 -7.95
CA SER A 6 -28.06 6.77 -6.65
C SER A 6 -26.57 6.45 -6.73
N SER A 7 -25.81 7.19 -5.92
CA SER A 7 -24.42 6.96 -5.53
C SER A 7 -24.17 5.48 -5.19
N VAL A 8 -23.27 4.82 -5.93
CA VAL A 8 -22.69 3.53 -5.56
C VAL A 8 -21.62 3.83 -4.50
N GLN A 9 -21.89 3.45 -3.26
CA GLN A 9 -20.88 3.52 -2.20
C GLN A 9 -19.72 2.57 -2.53
N PRO A 10 -18.46 2.99 -2.39
CA PRO A 10 -17.33 2.09 -2.54
C PRO A 10 -17.37 1.11 -1.37
N SER A 11 -17.52 -0.17 -1.70
CA SER A 11 -17.55 -1.29 -0.76
C SER A 11 -16.34 -1.21 0.17
N VAL A 12 -16.61 -0.95 1.45
CA VAL A 12 -15.63 -1.03 2.54
C VAL A 12 -15.33 -2.51 2.76
N GLY A 13 -14.38 -3.05 2.01
CA GLY A 13 -13.88 -4.41 2.12
C GLY A 13 -12.60 -4.45 2.96
N THR A 14 -12.66 -5.21 4.05
CA THR A 14 -11.64 -5.58 5.06
C THR A 14 -10.16 -5.60 4.59
N PRO A 15 -9.18 -5.26 5.45
CA PRO A 15 -7.76 -5.20 5.09
C PRO A 15 -7.27 -6.56 4.58
N LEU A 16 -6.46 -6.51 3.54
CA LEU A 16 -5.91 -7.63 2.79
C LEU A 16 -4.95 -8.47 3.67
N ASP A 17 -5.49 -9.41 4.42
CA ASP A 17 -4.73 -10.39 5.20
C ASP A 17 -4.26 -11.52 4.28
N GLY A 18 -2.95 -11.55 3.97
CA GLY A 18 -2.31 -12.54 3.09
C GLY A 18 -2.34 -13.98 3.62
N LEU A 19 -2.89 -14.21 4.82
CA LEU A 19 -2.98 -15.52 5.47
C LEU A 19 -4.23 -16.32 5.10
N ARG A 20 -5.16 -15.77 4.28
CA ARG A 20 -6.41 -16.45 3.91
C ARG A 20 -6.56 -16.61 2.39
N PRO A 21 -6.04 -17.72 1.81
CA PRO A 21 -6.09 -17.99 0.37
C PRO A 21 -7.50 -17.99 -0.21
N LEU A 22 -8.51 -18.40 0.57
CA LEU A 22 -9.91 -18.43 0.15
C LEU A 22 -10.52 -17.03 0.10
N ALA A 23 -10.22 -16.17 1.09
CA ALA A 23 -10.66 -14.78 1.10
C ALA A 23 -10.01 -13.98 -0.04
N TYR A 24 -8.71 -14.24 -0.32
CA TYR A 24 -8.02 -13.69 -1.49
C TYR A 24 -8.66 -14.16 -2.80
N SER A 25 -9.06 -15.42 -2.90
CA SER A 25 -9.68 -15.99 -4.11
C SER A 25 -11.10 -15.45 -4.36
N LEU A 26 -11.89 -15.26 -3.29
CA LEU A 26 -13.23 -14.65 -3.36
C LEU A 26 -13.14 -13.16 -3.68
N TRP A 27 -12.23 -12.43 -3.03
CA TRP A 27 -11.92 -11.04 -3.38
C TRP A 27 -11.44 -10.91 -4.82
N LYS A 28 -10.54 -11.79 -5.26
CA LYS A 28 -10.07 -11.88 -6.65
C LYS A 28 -11.25 -12.06 -7.61
N MET A 29 -12.23 -12.88 -7.31
CA MET A 29 -13.42 -13.02 -8.16
C MET A 29 -14.32 -11.78 -8.17
N ASP A 30 -14.61 -11.18 -7.02
CA ASP A 30 -15.46 -9.98 -6.92
C ASP A 30 -14.80 -8.77 -7.59
N VAL A 31 -13.50 -8.57 -7.37
CA VAL A 31 -12.74 -7.50 -8.01
C VAL A 31 -12.61 -7.74 -9.51
N LEU A 32 -12.35 -8.96 -9.97
CA LEU A 32 -12.29 -9.27 -11.40
C LEU A 32 -13.65 -9.16 -12.10
N SER A 33 -14.75 -9.35 -11.37
CA SER A 33 -16.11 -9.20 -11.90
C SER A 33 -16.55 -7.75 -11.99
N GLN A 34 -16.00 -6.86 -11.17
CA GLN A 34 -16.41 -5.45 -11.08
C GLN A 34 -15.38 -4.45 -11.61
N ALA A 35 -14.10 -4.83 -11.75
CA ALA A 35 -13.07 -3.96 -12.28
C ALA A 35 -13.34 -3.68 -13.76
N THR A 36 -13.85 -2.47 -14.03
CA THR A 36 -13.91 -1.94 -15.38
C THR A 36 -12.48 -1.76 -15.92
N SER A 37 -12.27 -1.80 -17.24
CA SER A 37 -10.95 -1.55 -17.83
C SER A 37 -10.34 -0.20 -17.40
N ARG A 38 -11.19 0.73 -16.95
CA ARG A 38 -10.85 2.02 -16.35
C ARG A 38 -10.12 1.88 -15.01
N ASP A 39 -10.58 1.01 -14.12
CA ASP A 39 -9.98 0.80 -12.79
C ASP A 39 -8.58 0.17 -12.93
N LEU A 40 -8.43 -0.76 -13.86
CA LEU A 40 -7.14 -1.32 -14.25
C LEU A 40 -6.22 -0.26 -14.87
N ALA A 41 -6.73 0.58 -15.79
CA ALA A 41 -5.94 1.63 -16.40
C ALA A 41 -5.40 2.63 -15.36
N GLU A 42 -6.22 3.06 -14.40
CA GLU A 42 -5.81 3.97 -13.33
C GLU A 42 -4.71 3.36 -12.43
N PHE A 43 -4.80 2.06 -12.15
CA PHE A 43 -3.75 1.28 -11.45
C PHE A 43 -2.41 1.27 -12.20
N TYR A 44 -2.42 1.26 -13.53
CA TYR A 44 -1.22 1.26 -14.36
C TYR A 44 -0.72 2.66 -14.72
N SER A 45 -1.60 3.66 -14.80
CA SER A 45 -1.30 5.02 -15.25
C SER A 45 -0.73 5.91 -14.16
N ALA A 46 -1.00 5.64 -12.88
CA ALA A 46 -0.47 6.43 -11.78
C ALA A 46 0.84 5.82 -11.24
N PRO A 47 2.02 6.40 -11.51
CA PRO A 47 3.31 5.84 -11.09
C PRO A 47 3.53 5.77 -9.58
N HIS A 48 2.68 6.44 -8.78
CA HIS A 48 2.81 6.54 -7.32
C HIS A 48 1.46 6.43 -6.58
N TYR A 49 0.45 5.79 -7.17
CA TYR A 49 -0.79 5.56 -6.43
C TYR A 49 -0.57 4.49 -5.36
N VAL A 50 -0.32 4.96 -4.13
CA VAL A 50 -0.33 4.14 -2.93
C VAL A 50 -1.71 4.30 -2.30
N PRO A 51 -2.55 3.25 -2.25
CA PRO A 51 -3.85 3.30 -1.60
C PRO A 51 -3.74 3.81 -0.16
N GLN A 52 -4.81 4.43 0.35
CA GLN A 52 -4.78 5.02 1.69
C GLN A 52 -4.47 4.00 2.80
N GLY A 53 -4.97 2.77 2.70
CA GLY A 53 -4.66 1.69 3.65
C GLY A 53 -3.16 1.39 3.72
N ASN A 54 -2.51 1.29 2.57
CA ASN A 54 -1.07 1.10 2.44
C ASN A 54 -0.25 2.21 3.11
N ARG A 55 -0.71 3.47 3.01
CA ARG A 55 -0.07 4.61 3.69
C ARG A 55 -0.18 4.50 5.21
N ILE A 56 -1.34 4.05 5.72
CA ILE A 56 -1.57 3.84 7.15
C ILE A 56 -0.67 2.70 7.66
N ASP A 57 -0.56 1.61 6.92
CA ASP A 57 0.31 0.49 7.27
C ASP A 57 1.78 0.92 7.30
N ALA A 58 2.25 1.68 6.31
CA ALA A 58 3.60 2.22 6.28
C ALA A 58 3.88 3.14 7.49
N LEU A 59 2.91 3.96 7.89
CA LEU A 59 3.00 4.79 9.09
C LEU A 59 3.10 3.95 10.37
N ASN A 60 2.25 2.93 10.51
CA ASN A 60 2.27 2.02 11.66
C ASN A 60 3.60 1.28 11.77
N ILE A 61 4.12 0.76 10.64
CA ILE A 61 5.44 0.11 10.58
C ILE A 61 6.54 1.11 10.96
N SER A 62 6.50 2.34 10.43
CA SER A 62 7.48 3.39 10.76
C SER A 62 7.53 3.70 12.25
N LYS A 63 6.37 3.64 12.94
CA LYS A 63 6.29 3.85 14.38
C LYS A 63 6.98 2.73 15.15
N MET A 64 6.74 1.47 14.77
CA MET A 64 7.40 0.32 15.37
C MET A 64 8.92 0.35 15.17
N TYR A 65 9.40 0.71 13.98
CA TYR A 65 10.83 0.87 13.71
C TYR A 65 11.46 1.98 14.56
N LEU A 66 10.75 3.09 14.74
CA LEU A 66 11.21 4.15 15.63
C LEU A 66 11.26 3.71 17.10
N GLU A 67 10.29 2.93 17.56
CA GLU A 67 10.29 2.37 18.92
C GLU A 67 11.48 1.42 19.12
N LEU A 68 11.81 0.59 18.12
CA LEU A 68 12.99 -0.27 18.16
C LEU A 68 14.29 0.55 18.20
N ASP A 69 14.42 1.56 17.34
CA ASP A 69 15.59 2.44 17.30
C ASP A 69 15.80 3.18 18.64
N GLN A 70 14.72 3.59 19.32
CA GLN A 70 14.80 4.18 20.66
C GLN A 70 15.27 3.21 21.73
N VAL A 71 14.95 1.93 21.59
CA VAL A 71 15.40 0.90 22.54
C VAL A 71 16.87 0.54 22.27
N GLU A 72 17.26 0.43 21.01
CA GLU A 72 18.62 0.05 20.61
C GLU A 72 19.64 1.19 20.77
N HIS A 73 19.21 2.42 20.51
CA HIS A 73 20.05 3.63 20.53
C HIS A 73 19.54 4.65 21.55
N SER A 74 19.13 4.18 22.73
CA SER A 74 18.53 5.00 23.78
C SER A 74 19.34 6.26 24.14
N GLU A 75 20.66 6.20 24.05
CA GLU A 75 21.59 7.30 24.29
C GLU A 75 21.40 8.48 23.32
N LEU A 76 20.97 8.22 22.08
CA LEU A 76 20.69 9.27 21.09
C LEU A 76 19.46 10.09 21.47
N TYR A 77 18.54 9.53 22.24
CA TYR A 77 17.26 10.14 22.60
C TYR A 77 17.27 10.87 23.94
N VAL A 78 18.38 10.80 24.68
CA VAL A 78 18.50 11.42 26.01
C VAL A 78 19.15 12.79 25.88
N VAL A 79 18.40 13.82 26.27
CA VAL A 79 18.91 15.19 26.36
C VAL A 79 19.51 15.41 27.74
N GLY A 80 20.80 15.76 27.78
CA GLY A 80 21.52 15.98 29.03
C GLY A 80 20.91 17.12 29.86
N PRO A 81 20.66 16.93 31.17
CA PRO A 81 20.02 17.95 32.01
C PRO A 81 20.92 19.16 32.30
N THR A 82 22.24 19.01 32.09
CA THR A 82 23.25 20.06 32.33
C THR A 82 23.63 20.83 31.07
N LEU A 83 23.00 20.54 29.92
CA LEU A 83 23.26 21.24 28.67
C LEU A 83 22.82 22.70 28.77
N SER A 84 23.56 23.58 28.09
CA SER A 84 23.10 24.95 27.86
C SER A 84 21.83 24.93 27.00
N GLU A 85 21.05 26.01 27.01
CA GLU A 85 19.83 26.10 26.18
C GLU A 85 20.13 25.88 24.69
N THR A 86 21.21 26.49 24.19
CA THR A 86 21.65 26.32 22.79
C THR A 86 22.01 24.86 22.48
N ASP A 87 22.78 24.20 23.35
CA ASP A 87 23.21 22.81 23.13
C ASP A 87 22.03 21.84 23.26
N ARG A 88 21.09 22.13 24.16
CA ARG A 88 19.84 21.39 24.32
C ARG A 88 18.99 21.47 23.05
N ASP A 89 18.86 22.66 22.47
CA ASP A 89 18.10 22.87 21.24
C ASP A 89 18.76 22.18 20.03
N ALA A 90 20.10 22.20 19.96
CA ALA A 90 20.84 21.45 18.95
C ALA A 90 20.62 19.94 19.07
N CYS A 91 20.68 19.39 20.29
CA CYS A 91 20.40 17.98 20.58
C CYS A 91 18.96 17.59 20.20
N LEU A 92 17.97 18.42 20.53
CA LEU A 92 16.58 18.19 20.13
C LEU A 92 16.40 18.24 18.60
N ALA A 93 17.12 19.12 17.91
CA ALA A 93 17.10 19.20 16.46
C ALA A 93 17.71 17.94 15.82
N GLU A 94 18.79 17.40 16.39
CA GLU A 94 19.42 16.14 15.96
C GLU A 94 18.49 14.94 16.14
N ILE A 95 17.88 14.79 17.32
CA ILE A 95 16.86 13.76 17.59
C ILE A 95 15.70 13.86 16.59
N LYS A 96 15.22 15.09 16.34
CA LYS A 96 14.15 15.32 15.37
C LYS A 96 14.57 14.96 13.94
N ALA A 97 15.80 15.29 13.54
CA ALA A 97 16.33 14.93 12.23
C ALA A 97 16.43 13.41 12.07
N HIS A 98 16.98 12.73 13.06
CA HIS A 98 17.12 11.27 13.09
C HIS A 98 15.77 10.55 13.01
N THR A 99 14.83 10.92 13.89
CA THR A 99 13.46 10.36 13.88
C THR A 99 12.72 10.60 12.57
N THR A 100 12.94 11.76 11.94
CA THR A 100 12.34 12.10 10.64
C THR A 100 12.96 11.26 9.52
N ALA A 101 14.27 11.06 9.54
CA ALA A 101 14.99 10.24 8.57
C ALA A 101 14.50 8.78 8.62
N ILE A 102 14.43 8.18 9.80
CA ILE A 102 13.93 6.80 9.98
C ILE A 102 12.51 6.66 9.45
N LYS A 103 11.60 7.56 9.85
CA LYS A 103 10.22 7.53 9.38
C LYS A 103 10.14 7.63 7.85
N GLY A 104 10.88 8.58 7.27
CA GLY A 104 10.91 8.81 5.83
C GLY A 104 11.43 7.58 5.06
N GLU A 105 12.52 6.97 5.54
CA GLU A 105 13.10 5.77 4.93
C GLU A 105 12.11 4.60 4.98
N VAL A 106 11.56 4.29 6.15
CA VAL A 106 10.65 3.16 6.33
C VAL A 106 9.37 3.35 5.51
N ILE A 107 8.79 4.55 5.50
CA ILE A 107 7.62 4.84 4.67
C ILE A 107 7.94 4.63 3.19
N THR A 108 9.06 5.18 2.72
CA THR A 108 9.47 5.03 1.31
C THR A 108 9.66 3.56 0.95
N ARG A 109 10.35 2.79 1.79
CA ARG A 109 10.60 1.37 1.61
C ARG A 109 9.31 0.55 1.56
N GLU A 110 8.43 0.72 2.54
CA GLU A 110 7.20 -0.09 2.63
C GLU A 110 6.21 0.27 1.52
N THR A 111 6.07 1.57 1.20
CA THR A 111 5.23 1.99 0.07
C THR A 111 5.76 1.47 -1.27
N THR A 112 7.08 1.48 -1.48
CA THR A 112 7.71 0.89 -2.69
C THR A 112 7.44 -0.60 -2.80
N LYS A 113 7.62 -1.35 -1.71
CA LYS A 113 7.37 -2.79 -1.64
C LYS A 113 5.90 -3.11 -1.94
N GLN A 114 4.97 -2.40 -1.31
CA GLN A 114 3.54 -2.60 -1.55
C GLN A 114 3.15 -2.27 -2.99
N PHE A 115 3.73 -1.23 -3.57
CA PHE A 115 3.49 -0.86 -4.95
C PHE A 115 4.01 -1.92 -5.94
N ALA A 116 5.19 -2.49 -5.69
CA ALA A 116 5.72 -3.61 -6.47
C ALA A 116 4.77 -4.83 -6.40
N ASN A 117 4.28 -5.17 -5.21
CA ASN A 117 3.33 -6.27 -5.01
C ASN A 117 2.01 -6.03 -5.76
N GLN A 118 1.51 -4.80 -5.75
CA GLN A 118 0.30 -4.42 -6.48
C GLN A 118 0.47 -4.54 -7.99
N ARG A 119 1.61 -4.05 -8.53
CA ARG A 119 1.91 -4.21 -9.96
C ARG A 119 2.01 -5.66 -10.37
N PHE A 120 2.65 -6.50 -9.56
CA PHE A 120 2.74 -7.92 -9.80
C PHE A 120 1.36 -8.59 -9.81
N ALA A 121 0.49 -8.25 -8.86
CA ALA A 121 -0.87 -8.75 -8.79
C ALA A 121 -1.69 -8.33 -10.03
N ALA A 122 -1.63 -7.05 -10.40
CA ALA A 122 -2.32 -6.52 -11.58
C ALA A 122 -1.85 -7.23 -12.86
N HIS A 123 -0.53 -7.39 -13.04
CA HIS A 123 0.05 -8.07 -14.20
C HIS A 123 -0.41 -9.52 -14.30
N THR A 124 -0.46 -10.24 -13.18
CA THR A 124 -0.95 -11.62 -13.11
C THR A 124 -2.43 -11.71 -13.50
N ILE A 125 -3.23 -10.75 -13.04
CA ILE A 125 -4.65 -10.62 -13.40
C ILE A 125 -4.81 -10.42 -14.91
N LEU A 126 -4.08 -9.46 -15.49
CA LEU A 126 -4.16 -9.15 -16.91
C LEU A 126 -3.82 -10.36 -17.78
N ILE A 127 -2.71 -11.04 -17.49
CA ILE A 127 -2.29 -12.25 -18.22
C ILE A 127 -3.35 -13.34 -18.12
N SER A 128 -3.93 -13.55 -16.93
CA SER A 128 -4.96 -14.58 -16.71
C SER A 128 -6.23 -14.28 -17.52
N ALA A 129 -6.65 -13.02 -17.56
CA ALA A 129 -7.81 -12.58 -18.33
C ALA A 129 -7.60 -12.77 -19.85
N ILE A 130 -6.43 -12.35 -20.36
CA ILE A 130 -6.05 -12.55 -21.77
C ILE A 130 -6.06 -14.03 -22.13
N SER A 131 -5.39 -14.88 -21.32
CA SER A 131 -5.33 -16.32 -21.57
C SER A 131 -6.72 -16.98 -21.59
N THR A 132 -7.59 -16.59 -20.66
CA THR A 132 -8.97 -17.08 -20.59
C THR A 132 -9.76 -16.71 -21.83
N ASN A 133 -9.67 -15.46 -22.29
CA ASN A 133 -10.38 -14.99 -23.48
C ASN A 133 -9.85 -15.67 -24.75
N LEU A 134 -8.53 -15.84 -24.88
CA LEU A 134 -7.94 -16.56 -26.00
C LEU A 134 -8.40 -18.03 -26.04
N ARG A 135 -8.47 -18.69 -24.87
CA ARG A 135 -8.99 -20.07 -24.78
C ARG A 135 -10.45 -20.15 -25.22
N ARG A 136 -11.29 -19.23 -24.76
CA ARG A 136 -12.72 -19.15 -25.16
C ARG A 136 -12.86 -18.93 -26.66
N LEU A 137 -12.07 -18.01 -27.21
CA LEU A 137 -12.06 -17.73 -28.64
C LEU A 137 -11.66 -18.97 -29.45
N PHE A 138 -10.57 -19.63 -29.05
CA PHE A 138 -10.11 -20.86 -29.71
C PHE A 138 -11.18 -21.96 -29.69
N GLN A 139 -11.81 -22.19 -28.54
CA GLN A 139 -12.90 -23.17 -28.41
C GLN A 139 -14.08 -22.84 -29.34
N ALA A 140 -14.45 -21.57 -29.42
CA ALA A 140 -15.54 -21.12 -30.30
C ALA A 140 -15.23 -21.28 -31.79
N THR A 141 -13.95 -21.27 -32.19
CA THR A 141 -13.54 -21.37 -33.60
C THR A 141 -13.16 -22.78 -34.05
N THR A 142 -12.68 -23.64 -33.15
CA THR A 142 -12.23 -25.02 -33.48
C THR A 142 -13.20 -26.13 -33.12
N CYS A 143 -14.11 -25.93 -32.16
CA CYS A 143 -15.16 -26.92 -31.86
C CYS A 143 -16.44 -26.67 -32.69
N ARG A 144 -16.26 -26.48 -34.00
CA ARG A 144 -17.36 -26.45 -34.98
C ARG A 144 -17.44 -27.76 -35.75
#